data_AF-A0A502ICT0-F1
#
_entry.id   AF-A0A502ICT0-F1
#
_cell.length_a   1.000
_cell.length_b   1.000
_cell.length_c   1.000
_cell.angle_alpha   90.00
_cell.angle_beta   90.00
_cell.angle_gamma   90.00
#
_symmetry.space_group_name_H-M   'P 1'
#
loop_
_entity.id
_entity.type
_entity.pdbx_description
1 polymer ?
#
loop_
_entity_poly.entity_id
_entity_poly.type
_entity_poly.pdbx_seq_one_letter_code
_entity_poly.pdbx_strand_id
1 'polypeptide(L)'
;MDLAYLLRMKFGTSPHEPTPQQIQSISLEVKQLHRAGASLDLAKWHELVKKHCPSTGRWAYRGLDNSDLQALLALALQATESRAL
;
A
#
# COMPACT_ATOMS: atom_id res chain seq x y z
N MET A 1 -9.43 -8.16 -5.88
CA MET A 1 -8.38 -7.97 -4.86
C MET A 1 -8.01 -6.51 -4.89
N ASP A 2 -8.11 -5.81 -3.75
CA ASP A 2 -7.89 -4.37 -3.68
C ASP A 2 -6.61 -4.04 -2.88
N LEU A 3 -6.08 -2.84 -3.10
CA LEU A 3 -4.84 -2.39 -2.46
C LEU A 3 -4.98 -2.30 -0.94
N ALA A 4 -6.15 -1.91 -0.41
CA ALA A 4 -6.36 -1.75 1.03
C ALA A 4 -6.29 -3.09 1.77
N TYR A 5 -6.94 -4.12 1.23
CA TYR A 5 -6.91 -5.48 1.70
C TYR A 5 -5.46 -5.99 1.77
N LEU A 6 -4.73 -5.81 0.68
CA LEU A 6 -3.33 -6.22 0.56
C LEU A 6 -2.42 -5.56 1.57
N LEU A 7 -2.52 -4.23 1.71
CA LEU A 7 -1.72 -3.49 2.66
C LEU A 7 -2.02 -3.92 4.10
N ARG A 8 -3.30 -4.18 4.40
CA ARG A 8 -3.73 -4.65 5.71
C ARG A 8 -3.16 -6.02 6.05
N MET A 9 -3.28 -6.97 5.14
CA MET A 9 -2.77 -8.33 5.34
C MET A 9 -1.24 -8.35 5.48
N LYS A 10 -0.55 -7.58 4.63
CA LYS A 10 0.92 -7.62 4.54
C LYS A 10 1.64 -6.79 5.60
N PHE A 11 1.09 -5.66 6.00
CA PHE A 11 1.72 -4.73 6.94
C PHE A 11 1.01 -4.66 8.30
N GLY A 12 -0.10 -5.37 8.48
CA GLY A 12 -0.76 -5.48 9.77
C GLY A 12 -1.37 -4.16 10.26
N THR A 13 -2.11 -3.47 9.39
CA THR A 13 -2.87 -2.26 9.74
C THR A 13 -4.22 -2.62 10.37
N SER A 14 -4.90 -1.64 10.98
CA SER A 14 -6.22 -1.79 11.59
C SER A 14 -7.28 -2.27 10.59
N PRO A 15 -8.36 -2.95 11.00
CA PRO A 15 -9.50 -3.22 10.11
C PRO A 15 -10.09 -1.97 9.44
N HIS A 16 -9.90 -0.79 10.05
CA HIS A 16 -10.35 0.51 9.55
C HIS A 16 -9.27 1.30 8.80
N GLU A 17 -8.05 0.76 8.69
CA GLU A 17 -6.95 1.34 7.90
C GLU A 17 -6.41 0.31 6.89
N PRO A 18 -6.08 0.69 5.65
CA PRO A 18 -6.06 2.06 5.15
C PRO A 18 -7.47 2.58 4.75
N THR A 19 -7.77 3.83 5.09
CA THR A 19 -8.94 4.56 4.58
C THR A 19 -8.76 4.94 3.11
N PRO A 20 -9.83 5.32 2.38
CA PRO A 20 -9.70 5.78 0.99
C PRO A 20 -8.69 6.92 0.80
N GLN A 21 -8.62 7.85 1.75
CA GLN A 21 -7.65 8.96 1.73
C GLN A 21 -6.21 8.49 1.96
N GLN A 22 -6.01 7.53 2.87
CA GLN A 22 -4.69 6.91 3.09
C GLN A 22 -4.25 6.14 1.84
N ILE A 23 -5.15 5.38 1.21
CA ILE A 23 -4.87 4.69 -0.06
C ILE A 23 -4.46 5.67 -1.15
N GLN A 24 -5.18 6.79 -1.29
CA GLN A 24 -4.84 7.80 -2.28
C GLN A 24 -3.45 8.39 -2.03
N SER A 25 -3.13 8.71 -0.77
CA SER A 25 -1.84 9.29 -0.39
C SER A 25 -0.68 8.32 -0.63
N ILE A 26 -0.85 7.05 -0.24
CA ILE A 26 0.12 5.98 -0.50
C ILE A 26 0.31 5.81 -2.01
N SER A 27 -0.77 5.74 -2.78
CA SER A 27 -0.71 5.50 -4.23
C SER A 27 -0.01 6.64 -4.98
N LEU A 28 -0.26 7.89 -4.58
CA LEU A 28 0.42 9.05 -5.14
C LEU A 28 1.92 9.05 -4.84
N GLU A 29 2.30 8.74 -3.59
CA GLU A 29 3.71 8.70 -3.20
C GLU A 29 4.46 7.53 -3.88
N VAL A 30 3.83 6.36 -3.97
CA VAL A 30 4.34 5.21 -4.74
C VAL A 30 4.57 5.58 -6.21
N LYS A 31 3.61 6.28 -6.84
CA LYS A 31 3.75 6.74 -8.22
C LYS A 31 4.92 7.72 -8.40
N GLN A 32 5.10 8.65 -7.45
CA GLN A 32 6.21 9.60 -7.49
C GLN A 32 7.56 8.89 -7.35
N LEU A 33 7.69 7.97 -6.39
CA LEU A 33 8.90 7.17 -6.18
C LEU A 33 9.22 6.29 -7.38
N HIS A 34 8.20 5.63 -7.94
CA HIS A 34 8.36 4.81 -9.13
C HIS A 34 8.83 5.64 -10.34
N ARG A 35 8.24 6.82 -10.57
CA ARG A 35 8.68 7.74 -11.63
C ARG A 35 10.10 8.28 -11.43
N ALA A 36 10.54 8.42 -10.18
CA ALA A 36 11.89 8.83 -9.84
C ALA A 36 12.93 7.68 -9.98
N GLY A 37 12.50 6.46 -10.33
CA GLY A 37 13.37 5.29 -10.42
C GLY A 37 13.80 4.74 -9.05
N ALA A 38 13.10 5.10 -7.97
CA ALA A 38 13.41 4.59 -6.64
C ALA A 38 13.01 3.11 -6.51
N SER A 39 13.83 2.33 -5.78
CA SER A 39 13.50 0.95 -5.43
C SER A 39 12.35 0.91 -4.41
N LEU A 40 11.25 0.27 -4.77
CA LEU A 40 10.09 0.04 -3.90
C LEU A 40 10.17 -1.36 -3.28
N ASP A 41 11.20 -1.56 -2.45
CA ASP A 41 11.39 -2.80 -1.70
C ASP A 41 10.45 -2.89 -0.48
N LEU A 42 10.54 -4.01 0.25
CA LEU A 42 9.67 -4.27 1.39
C LEU A 42 9.81 -3.21 2.49
N ALA A 43 11.04 -2.75 2.75
CA ALA A 43 11.32 -1.74 3.77
C ALA A 43 10.71 -0.40 3.38
N LYS A 44 10.86 0.01 2.12
CA LYS A 44 10.26 1.25 1.60
C LYS A 44 8.74 1.21 1.66
N TRP A 45 8.12 0.09 1.28
CA TRP A 45 6.69 -0.09 1.44
C TRP A 45 6.27 -0.01 2.92
N HIS A 46 7.00 -0.64 3.83
CA HIS A 46 6.70 -0.57 5.25
C HIS A 46 6.78 0.87 5.78
N GLU A 47 7.78 1.65 5.37
CA GLU A 47 7.91 3.07 5.72
C GLU A 47 6.73 3.90 5.20
N LEU A 48 6.35 3.72 3.94
CA LEU A 48 5.22 4.42 3.32
C LEU A 48 3.90 4.10 4.04
N VAL A 49 3.65 2.81 4.28
CA VAL A 49 2.42 2.37 4.94
C VAL A 49 2.40 2.85 6.38
N LYS A 50 3.52 2.81 7.11
CA LYS A 50 3.62 3.35 8.47
C LYS A 50 3.40 4.86 8.53
N LYS A 51 3.90 5.60 7.54
CA LYS A 51 3.72 7.05 7.43
C LYS A 51 2.25 7.44 7.30
N HIS A 52 1.46 6.67 6.54
CA HIS A 52 0.06 6.99 6.25
C HIS A 52 -0.94 6.25 7.15
N CYS A 53 -0.58 5.06 7.64
CA CYS A 53 -1.38 4.20 8.51
C CYS A 53 -0.62 3.97 9.84
N PRO A 54 -0.89 4.78 10.89
CA PRO A 54 -0.22 4.64 12.19
C PRO A 54 -0.44 3.27 12.85
N SER A 55 -1.45 2.51 12.42
CA SER A 55 -1.70 1.15 12.91
C SER A 55 -0.80 0.06 12.36
N THR A 56 0.11 0.38 11.44
CA THR A 56 1.06 -0.56 10.85
C THR A 56 1.79 -1.39 11.91
N GLY A 57 1.80 -2.71 11.73
CA GLY A 57 2.42 -3.68 12.64
C GLY A 57 1.65 -3.97 13.93
N ARG A 58 0.49 -3.36 14.15
CA ARG A 58 -0.33 -3.60 15.37
C ARG A 58 -1.32 -4.74 15.23
N TRP A 59 -1.52 -5.26 14.01
CA TRP A 59 -2.48 -6.32 13.72
C TRP A 59 -1.81 -7.51 13.06
N ALA A 60 -2.15 -8.71 13.51
CA ALA A 60 -1.68 -9.96 12.93
C ALA A 60 -2.84 -10.67 12.23
N TYR A 61 -2.85 -10.64 10.91
CA TYR A 61 -3.86 -11.36 10.12
C TYR A 61 -3.36 -12.77 9.83
N ARG A 62 -4.12 -13.77 10.31
CA ARG A 62 -3.86 -15.17 9.96
C ARG A 62 -4.45 -15.48 8.58
N GLY A 63 -3.62 -15.29 7.56
CA GLY A 63 -3.88 -15.66 6.18
C GLY A 63 -2.59 -15.47 5.38
N LEU A 64 -2.21 -16.45 4.57
CA LEU A 64 -1.05 -16.36 3.66
C LEU A 64 -1.37 -15.37 2.55
N ASP A 65 -1.18 -14.08 2.80
CA ASP A 65 -1.06 -13.11 1.71
C ASP A 65 0.38 -13.12 1.21
N ASN A 66 0.62 -13.96 0.19
CA ASN A 66 1.90 -14.09 -0.49
C ASN A 66 2.06 -13.09 -1.64
N SER A 67 1.20 -12.08 -1.72
CA SER A 67 1.26 -11.11 -2.81
C SER A 67 2.62 -10.43 -2.84
N ASP A 68 3.27 -10.55 -3.99
CA ASP A 68 4.57 -9.93 -4.20
C ASP A 68 4.43 -8.41 -4.27
N LEU A 69 5.57 -7.73 -4.13
CA LEU A 69 5.61 -6.27 -4.18
C LEU A 69 5.23 -5.72 -5.56
N GLN A 70 5.26 -6.55 -6.62
CA GLN A 70 4.87 -6.13 -7.97
C GLN A 70 3.35 -6.00 -8.07
N ALA A 71 2.59 -6.92 -7.47
CA ALA A 71 1.14 -6.82 -7.38
C ALA A 71 0.70 -5.55 -6.62
N LEU A 72 1.37 -5.22 -5.52
CA LEU A 72 1.14 -3.96 -4.78
C LEU A 72 1.41 -2.72 -5.63
N LEU A 73 2.53 -2.72 -6.35
CA LEU A 73 2.91 -1.62 -7.23
C LEU A 73 1.85 -1.44 -8.34
N ALA A 74 1.44 -2.51 -9.02
CA ALA A 74 0.46 -2.45 -10.10
C ALA A 74 -0.87 -1.85 -9.62
N LEU A 75 -1.37 -2.29 -8.46
CA LEU A 75 -2.62 -1.79 -7.88
C LEU A 75 -2.50 -0.34 -7.40
N ALA A 76 -1.37 0.06 -6.83
CA ALA A 76 -1.11 1.44 -6.46
C ALA A 76 -1.06 2.37 -7.67
N LEU A 77 -0.46 1.94 -8.78
CA LEU A 77 -0.46 2.72 -10.02
C LEU A 77 -1.88 2.86 -10.60
N GLN A 78 -2.64 1.76 -10.66
CA GLN A 78 -4.04 1.78 -11.13
C GLN A 78 -4.94 2.70 -10.29
N ALA A 79 -4.77 2.71 -8.96
CA ALA A 79 -5.55 3.56 -8.06
C ALA A 79 -5.36 5.07 -8.34
N THR A 80 -4.25 5.46 -8.98
CA THR A 80 -4.04 6.85 -9.43
C THR A 80 -4.63 7.16 -10.80
N GLU A 81 -4.90 6.14 -11.61
CA GLU A 81 -5.39 6.26 -13.00
C GLU A 81 -6.91 6.26 -13.08
N SER A 82 -7.61 5.64 -12.11
CA SER A 82 -9.08 5.66 -12.01
C SER A 82 -9.69 7.05 -11.78
N ARG A 83 -8.91 8.13 -11.87
CA ARG A 83 -9.33 9.54 -11.78
C ARG A 83 -9.03 10.35 -13.05
N ALA A 84 -8.73 9.69 -14.17
CA ALA A 84 -8.49 10.33 -15.48
C ALA A 84 -9.74 10.41 -16.39
N LEU A 85 -10.95 10.27 -15.84
CA LEU A 85 -12.22 10.45 -16.54
C LEU A 85 -13.08 11.51 -15.81
#